data_AF-A0A382DDL7-F1
#
_entry.id   AF-A0A382DDL7-F1
#
_cell.length_a   1.000
_cell.length_b   1.000
_cell.length_c   1.000
_cell.angle_alpha   90.00
_cell.angle_beta   90.00
_cell.angle_gamma   90.00
#
_symmetry.space_group_name_H-M   'P 1'
#
loop_
_entity.id
_entity.type
_entity.pdbx_description
1 polymer ?
#
loop_
_entity_poly.entity_id
_entity_poly.type
_entity_poly.pdbx_seq_one_letter_code
_entity_poly.pdbx_strand_id
1 'polypeptide(L)'
;MTATTSHRMRPLLFGTITASLISQLHATPEKPNFQDDVFPLFEQSCNSCHNPDKAKGGLDLSSMPALLAGGSSGDVVTPGEGDNSYLY
;
A
#
# COMPACT_ATOMS: atom_id res chain seq x y z
N MET A 1 6.55 -51.91 -42.91
CA MET A 1 7.77 -51.19 -42.50
C MET A 1 8.37 -50.59 -43.76
N THR A 2 8.29 -49.27 -43.97
CA THR A 2 9.24 -48.48 -44.78
C THR A 2 8.80 -47.02 -44.69
N ALA A 3 9.58 -46.25 -43.93
CA ALA A 3 9.53 -44.81 -43.87
C ALA A 3 10.37 -44.24 -45.03
N THR A 4 9.89 -43.15 -45.64
CA THR A 4 10.74 -42.26 -46.46
C THR A 4 10.21 -40.83 -46.41
N THR A 5 11.01 -39.99 -45.75
CA THR A 5 11.43 -38.64 -46.14
C THR A 5 10.38 -37.64 -46.66
N SER A 6 10.20 -36.54 -45.92
CA SER A 6 10.12 -35.21 -46.55
C SER A 6 10.56 -34.12 -45.58
N HIS A 7 11.56 -33.38 -46.02
CA HIS A 7 12.26 -32.30 -45.34
C HIS A 7 11.62 -30.99 -45.76
N ARG A 8 11.54 -30.04 -44.81
CA ARG A 8 11.26 -28.59 -45.01
C ARG A 8 9.80 -28.27 -45.31
N MET A 9 9.20 -27.27 -44.69
CA MET A 9 9.63 -25.87 -44.74
C MET A 9 8.97 -25.11 -43.58
N ARG A 10 9.76 -24.34 -42.83
CA ARG A 10 9.25 -23.43 -41.79
C ARG A 10 8.47 -22.29 -42.48
N PRO A 11 7.18 -22.06 -42.16
CA PRO A 11 6.56 -20.79 -42.48
C PRO A 11 7.04 -19.77 -41.43
N LEU A 12 7.94 -18.91 -41.88
CA LEU A 12 8.23 -17.62 -41.27
C LEU A 12 7.03 -16.69 -41.51
N LEU A 13 6.58 -16.06 -40.42
CA LEU A 13 5.93 -14.74 -40.36
C LEU A 13 4.50 -14.58 -40.90
N PHE A 14 3.85 -13.55 -40.31
CA PHE A 14 2.65 -12.84 -40.74
C PHE A 14 1.29 -13.37 -40.27
N GLY A 15 1.03 -13.20 -38.97
CA GLY A 15 -0.31 -12.92 -38.45
C GLY A 15 -0.24 -11.69 -37.58
N THR A 16 -0.69 -10.55 -38.10
CA THR A 16 -0.64 -9.23 -37.48
C THR A 16 -1.19 -9.24 -36.05
N ILE A 17 -0.30 -9.09 -35.06
CA ILE A 17 -0.69 -8.60 -33.74
C ILE A 17 -1.20 -7.19 -34.01
N THR A 18 -2.51 -7.02 -34.20
CA THR A 18 -3.16 -5.73 -34.18
C THR A 18 -2.85 -5.16 -32.81
N ALA A 19 -1.84 -4.30 -32.77
CA ALA A 19 -1.33 -3.70 -31.55
C ALA A 19 -2.53 -3.12 -30.79
N SER A 20 -2.90 -3.80 -29.71
CA SER A 20 -3.83 -3.27 -28.71
C SER A 20 -3.22 -1.99 -28.17
N LEU A 21 -3.61 -0.87 -28.76
CA LEU A 21 -3.37 0.47 -28.25
C LEU A 21 -4.36 0.74 -27.11
N ILE A 22 -4.42 -0.17 -26.14
CA ILE A 22 -5.12 0.07 -24.88
C ILE A 22 -4.13 0.86 -24.04
N SER A 23 -4.21 2.18 -24.14
CA SER A 23 -3.54 3.09 -23.21
C SER A 23 -3.87 2.64 -21.80
N GLN A 24 -2.85 2.20 -21.06
CA GLN A 24 -3.05 1.82 -19.67
C GLN A 24 -3.29 3.11 -18.89
N LEU A 25 -4.55 3.32 -18.52
CA LEU A 25 -4.92 4.36 -17.57
C LEU A 25 -4.45 3.87 -16.19
N HIS A 26 -3.22 4.19 -15.84
CA HIS A 26 -2.71 3.93 -14.51
C HIS A 26 -3.41 4.90 -13.56
N ALA A 27 -4.30 4.37 -12.72
CA ALA A 27 -4.82 5.12 -11.60
C ALA A 27 -3.66 5.39 -10.64
N THR A 28 -3.43 6.66 -10.33
CA THR A 28 -2.51 7.01 -9.24
C THR A 28 -3.13 6.49 -7.94
N PRO A 29 -2.36 5.83 -7.07
CA PRO A 29 -2.86 5.44 -5.75
C PRO A 29 -3.35 6.69 -5.03
N GLU A 30 -4.61 6.65 -4.58
CA GLU A 30 -5.19 7.72 -3.78
C GLU A 30 -4.41 7.86 -2.48
N LYS A 31 -4.26 9.09 -1.99
CA LYS A 31 -3.58 9.30 -0.72
C LYS A 31 -4.46 8.75 0.41
N PRO A 32 -3.90 8.00 1.38
CA PRO A 32 -4.68 7.52 2.51
C PRO A 32 -5.35 8.67 3.26
N ASN A 33 -6.62 8.50 3.57
CA ASN A 33 -7.36 9.35 4.47
C ASN A 33 -7.19 8.85 5.91
N PHE A 34 -6.82 9.73 6.83
CA PHE A 34 -6.61 9.33 8.22
C PHE A 34 -7.87 8.71 8.85
N GLN A 35 -9.04 9.31 8.64
CA GLN A 35 -10.27 8.89 9.29
C GLN A 35 -10.79 7.55 8.74
N ASP A 36 -10.67 7.35 7.43
CA ASP A 36 -11.25 6.18 6.76
C ASP A 36 -10.27 5.01 6.66
N ASP A 37 -8.97 5.28 6.51
CA ASP A 37 -7.97 4.24 6.24
C ASP A 37 -7.07 3.94 7.45
N VAL A 38 -6.77 4.92 8.31
CA VAL A 38 -5.78 4.77 9.40
C VAL A 38 -6.44 4.57 10.76
N PHE A 39 -7.39 5.44 11.11
CA PHE A 39 -8.06 5.42 12.42
C PHE A 39 -8.72 4.07 12.75
N PRO A 40 -9.39 3.36 11.82
CA PRO A 40 -9.97 2.04 12.13
C PRO A 40 -8.92 1.00 12.58
N LEU A 41 -7.67 1.12 12.11
CA LEU A 41 -6.56 0.25 12.52
C LEU A 41 -6.20 0.50 13.99
N PHE A 42 -6.14 1.76 14.40
CA PHE A 42 -5.91 2.14 15.80
C PHE A 42 -7.10 1.75 16.67
N GLU A 43 -8.33 1.94 16.20
CA GLU A 43 -9.53 1.54 16.93
C GLU A 43 -9.55 0.04 17.23
N GLN A 44 -9.21 -0.78 16.24
CA GLN A 44 -9.20 -2.23 16.37
C GLN A 44 -8.13 -2.74 17.34
N SER A 45 -6.94 -2.13 17.33
CA SER A 45 -5.74 -2.76 17.94
C SER A 45 -5.09 -1.95 19.06
N CYS A 46 -5.24 -0.62 19.07
CA CYS A 46 -4.42 0.27 19.91
C CYS A 46 -5.26 1.06 20.93
N ASN A 47 -6.45 1.51 20.53
CA ASN A 47 -7.31 2.39 21.33
C ASN A 47 -7.93 1.69 22.54
N SER A 48 -7.69 0.39 22.76
CA SER A 48 -7.99 -0.25 24.05
C SER A 48 -7.14 0.30 25.20
N CYS A 49 -5.98 0.91 24.87
CA CYS A 49 -5.01 1.47 25.80
C CYS A 49 -4.56 2.90 25.46
N HIS A 50 -4.53 3.29 24.19
CA HIS A 50 -4.07 4.61 23.72
C HIS A 50 -5.24 5.44 23.20
N ASN A 51 -5.97 6.03 24.13
CA ASN A 51 -7.20 6.80 23.89
C ASN A 51 -7.28 7.94 24.93
N PRO A 52 -8.21 8.91 24.83
CA PRO A 52 -8.25 10.04 25.76
C PRO A 52 -8.51 9.65 27.22
N ASP A 53 -9.15 8.51 27.50
CA ASP A 53 -9.51 8.08 28.85
C ASP A 53 -8.39 7.31 29.56
N LYS A 54 -7.57 6.56 28.82
CA LYS A 54 -6.55 5.64 29.36
C LYS A 54 -5.12 6.03 28.98
N ALA A 55 -4.93 6.77 27.88
CA ALA A 55 -3.70 7.39 27.37
C ALA A 55 -2.39 6.77 27.91
N LYS A 56 -2.21 5.45 27.73
CA LYS A 56 -1.06 4.75 28.33
C LYS A 56 0.23 5.32 27.76
N GLY A 57 1.20 5.62 28.62
CA GLY A 57 2.44 6.28 28.18
C GLY A 57 2.21 7.69 27.60
N GLY A 58 1.11 8.35 27.99
CA GLY A 58 0.75 9.69 27.55
C GLY A 58 0.30 9.79 26.09
N LEU A 59 0.10 8.67 25.41
CA LEU A 59 -0.20 8.65 23.97
C LEU A 59 -1.70 8.41 23.73
N ASP A 60 -2.27 9.27 22.87
CA ASP A 60 -3.64 9.18 22.36
C ASP A 60 -3.63 9.08 20.83
N LEU A 61 -4.20 7.98 20.32
CA LEU A 61 -4.27 7.69 18.88
C LEU A 61 -5.69 7.93 18.31
N SER A 62 -6.57 8.56 19.08
CA SER A 62 -7.97 8.73 18.67
C SER A 62 -8.19 9.85 17.65
N SER A 63 -7.18 10.66 17.35
CA SER A 63 -7.28 11.76 16.39
C SER A 63 -5.91 12.14 15.84
N MET A 64 -5.87 12.73 14.65
CA MET A 64 -4.61 13.20 14.04
C MET A 64 -3.90 14.25 14.92
N PRO A 65 -4.58 15.25 15.52
CA PRO A 65 -3.91 16.20 16.41
C PRO A 65 -3.28 15.53 17.64
N ALA A 66 -3.97 14.56 18.25
CA ALA A 66 -3.46 13.82 19.41
C ALA A 66 -2.26 12.94 19.04
N LEU A 67 -2.34 12.26 17.89
CA LEU A 67 -1.22 11.49 17.33
C LEU A 67 0.03 12.37 17.13
N LEU A 68 -0.15 13.57 16.57
CA LEU A 68 0.94 14.51 16.34
C LEU A 68 1.46 15.18 17.62
N ALA A 69 0.64 15.25 18.67
CA ALA A 69 1.08 15.72 19.98
C ALA A 69 2.06 14.75 20.65
N GLY A 70 2.08 13.49 20.22
CA GLY A 70 2.99 12.47 20.73
C GLY A 70 2.56 11.90 22.08
N GLY A 71 3.51 11.25 22.75
CA GLY A 71 3.33 10.69 24.08
C GLY A 71 4.45 11.08 25.02
N SER A 72 4.56 10.38 26.15
CA SER A 72 5.63 10.62 27.13
C SER A 72 7.04 10.36 26.58
N SER A 73 7.17 9.68 25.44
CA SER A 73 8.44 9.47 24.75
C SER A 73 8.77 10.55 23.72
N GLY A 74 7.93 11.59 23.60
CA GLY A 74 8.02 12.63 22.58
C GLY A 74 7.20 12.29 21.34
N ASP A 75 7.66 12.82 20.21
CA ASP A 75 7.00 12.66 18.91
C ASP A 75 6.92 11.18 18.51
N VAL A 76 5.73 10.73 18.11
CA VAL A 76 5.54 9.34 17.64
C VAL A 76 5.47 9.24 16.12
N VAL A 77 5.12 10.34 15.44
CA VAL A 77 5.02 10.44 13.99
C VAL A 77 5.80 11.67 13.52
N THR A 78 6.66 11.46 12.53
CA THR A 78 7.38 12.51 11.80
C THR A 78 6.73 12.66 10.42
N PRO A 79 6.00 13.75 10.15
CA PRO A 79 5.28 13.91 8.89
C PRO A 79 6.18 13.81 7.66
N GLY A 80 5.83 12.92 6.72
CA GLY A 80 6.61 12.67 5.51
C GLY A 80 7.75 11.66 5.67
N GLU A 81 8.06 11.24 6.90
CA GLU A 81 9.13 10.29 7.22
C GLU A 81 8.57 9.07 7.95
N GLY A 82 7.75 8.28 7.25
CA GLY A 82 7.08 7.10 7.82
C GLY A 82 8.07 6.14 8.47
N ASP A 83 9.10 5.70 7.72
CA ASP A 83 10.09 4.72 8.19
C ASP A 83 10.98 5.24 9.35
N ASN A 84 11.04 6.55 9.57
CA ASN A 84 11.80 7.17 10.67
C ASN A 84 10.89 7.57 11.85
N SER A 85 9.58 7.38 11.73
CA SER A 85 8.63 7.66 12.80
C SER A 85 8.69 6.55 13.84
N TYR A 86 8.62 6.90 15.13
CA TYR A 86 8.62 5.90 16.21
C TYR A 86 7.45 4.89 16.12
N LEU A 87 6.36 5.27 15.46
CA LEU A 87 5.17 4.44 15.27
C LEU A 87 5.32 3.33 14.20
N TYR A 88 6.34 3.38 13.35
CA TYR A 88 6.57 2.40 12.28
C TYR A 88 7.19 1.09 12.81
#